data_AF-A0A5E4CEB0-F1
#
_entry.id   AF-A0A5E4CEB0-F1
#
_cell.length_a   1.000
_cell.length_b   1.000
_cell.length_c   1.000
_cell.angle_alpha   90.00
_cell.angle_beta   90.00
_cell.angle_gamma   90.00
#
_symmetry.space_group_name_H-M   'P 1'
#
loop_
_entity.id
_entity.type
_entity.pdbx_description
1 polymer ?
#
loop_
_entity_poly.entity_id
_entity_poly.type
_entity_poly.pdbx_seq_one_letter_code
_entity_poly.pdbx_strand_id
1 'polypeptide(L)'
;GYCGPCPKNWLCYRNHCYQFFNESKTWYQSQASCMSQNSSLLKIYSRVEQDFFKLVKSYHWIGLIQIPTNGSWQWEDGSILLPN
;
A
#
# COMPACT_ATOMS: atom_id res chain seq x y z
N GLY A 1 11.16 -15.74 -15.09
CA GLY A 1 10.16 -16.12 -14.08
C GLY A 1 8.88 -15.38 -14.35
N TYR A 2 7.73 -15.98 -14.08
CA TYR A 2 6.42 -15.33 -14.18
C TYR A 2 6.14 -14.56 -12.88
N CYS A 3 5.47 -13.40 -12.98
CA CYS A 3 5.04 -12.59 -11.84
C CYS A 3 3.51 -12.59 -11.84
N GLY A 4 2.87 -13.09 -10.78
CA GLY A 4 1.41 -13.12 -10.66
C GLY A 4 0.86 -14.35 -9.93
N PRO A 5 -0.47 -14.52 -9.87
CA PRO A 5 -1.50 -13.85 -10.68
C PRO A 5 -1.86 -12.43 -10.20
N CYS A 6 -2.01 -11.48 -11.12
CA CYS A 6 -2.46 -10.11 -10.84
C CYS A 6 -3.70 -9.73 -11.67
N PRO A 7 -4.55 -8.81 -11.18
CA PRO A 7 -5.62 -8.25 -11.98
C PRO A 7 -5.09 -7.57 -13.26
N LYS A 8 -5.93 -7.49 -14.29
CA LYS A 8 -5.55 -6.89 -15.57
C LYS A 8 -5.14 -5.42 -15.38
N ASN A 9 -4.05 -5.01 -16.03
CA ASN A 9 -3.47 -3.66 -15.97
C ASN A 9 -2.89 -3.25 -14.61
N TRP A 10 -2.63 -4.21 -13.70
CA TRP A 10 -1.89 -3.95 -12.47
C TRP A 10 -0.41 -4.21 -12.70
N LEU A 11 0.43 -3.40 -12.06
CA LEU A 11 1.86 -3.62 -12.03
C LEU A 11 2.18 -4.82 -11.14
N CYS A 12 2.89 -5.81 -11.67
CA CYS A 12 3.41 -6.90 -10.85
C CYS A 12 4.89 -6.68 -10.51
N TYR A 13 5.22 -6.74 -9.23
CA TYR A 13 6.61 -6.74 -8.75
C TYR A 13 6.75 -7.73 -7.60
N ARG A 14 7.67 -8.70 -7.74
CA ARG A 14 7.93 -9.75 -6.72
C ARG A 14 6.67 -10.49 -6.24
N ASN A 15 5.78 -10.85 -7.16
CA ASN A 15 4.49 -11.50 -6.90
C ASN A 15 3.49 -10.67 -6.08
N HIS A 16 3.74 -9.37 -5.94
CA HIS A 16 2.77 -8.40 -5.45
C HIS A 16 2.21 -7.58 -6.61
N CYS A 17 0.94 -7.21 -6.49
CA CYS A 17 0.20 -6.46 -7.50
C CYS A 17 -0.06 -5.04 -6.98
N TYR A 18 0.25 -4.03 -7.80
CA TYR A 18 0.12 -2.62 -7.44
C TYR A 18 -0.66 -1.86 -8.51
N GLN A 19 -1.45 -0.89 -8.06
CA GLN A 19 -2.16 0.05 -8.92
C GLN A 19 -2.06 1.46 -8.33
N PHE A 20 -1.89 2.45 -9.20
CA PHE A 20 -1.79 3.86 -8.80
C PHE A 20 -3.05 4.59 -9.27
N PHE A 21 -3.69 5.30 -8.36
CA PHE A 21 -4.88 6.11 -8.64
C PHE A 21 -4.50 7.58 -8.55
N ASN A 22 -4.77 8.34 -9.62
CA ASN A 22 -4.49 9.78 -9.68
C ASN A 22 -5.66 10.63 -9.12
N GLU A 23 -6.76 10.00 -8.72
CA GLU A 23 -7.91 10.67 -8.13
C GLU A 23 -7.61 11.09 -6.68
N SER A 24 -7.71 12.37 -6.39
CA SER A 24 -7.59 12.89 -5.02
C SER A 24 -8.80 12.49 -4.19
N LYS A 25 -8.59 11.53 -3.28
CA LYS A 25 -9.58 11.05 -2.31
C LYS A 25 -9.05 11.28 -0.88
N THR A 26 -9.96 11.33 0.09
CA THR A 26 -9.56 11.22 1.50
C THR A 26 -8.92 9.86 1.77
N TRP A 27 -8.21 9.70 2.88
CA TRP A 27 -7.62 8.42 3.26
C TRP A 27 -8.70 7.31 3.33
N TYR A 28 -9.82 7.57 4.00
CA TYR A 28 -10.93 6.59 4.13
C TYR A 28 -11.57 6.22 2.78
N GLN A 29 -11.75 7.20 1.88
CA GLN A 29 -12.25 6.93 0.53
C GLN A 29 -11.27 6.12 -0.31
N SER A 30 -9.95 6.36 -0.13
CA SER A 30 -8.90 5.63 -0.83
C SER A 30 -8.84 4.18 -0.34
N GLN A 31 -8.91 3.97 0.98
CA GLN A 31 -9.05 2.65 1.60
C GLN A 31 -10.25 1.88 1.04
N ALA A 32 -11.45 2.49 1.05
CA ALA A 32 -12.65 1.86 0.52
C ALA A 32 -12.52 1.51 -0.97
N SER A 33 -11.85 2.36 -1.75
CA SER A 33 -11.58 2.13 -3.18
C SER A 33 -10.66 0.92 -3.40
N CYS A 34 -9.63 0.73 -2.56
CA CYS A 34 -8.78 -0.46 -2.60
C CYS A 34 -9.55 -1.72 -2.20
N MET A 35 -10.31 -1.65 -1.10
CA MET A 35 -11.13 -2.78 -0.63
C MET A 35 -12.14 -3.24 -1.67
N SER A 36 -12.76 -2.32 -2.41
CA SER A 36 -13.70 -2.65 -3.50
C SER A 36 -13.05 -3.42 -4.66
N GLN A 37 -11.73 -3.38 -4.78
CA GLN A 37 -10.93 -4.10 -5.77
C GLN A 37 -10.24 -5.34 -5.16
N ASN A 38 -10.70 -5.79 -3.99
CA ASN A 38 -10.12 -6.91 -3.24
C ASN A 38 -8.62 -6.70 -2.93
N SER A 39 -8.24 -5.46 -2.63
CA SER A 39 -6.88 -5.06 -2.24
C SER A 39 -6.89 -4.14 -1.01
N SER A 40 -5.71 -3.78 -0.52
CA SER A 40 -5.52 -2.78 0.55
C SER A 40 -4.82 -1.53 0.00
N LEU A 41 -4.75 -0.47 0.80
CA LEU A 41 -3.75 0.58 0.55
C LEU A 41 -2.35 -0.02 0.65
N LEU A 42 -1.38 0.68 0.07
CA LEU A 42 0.00 0.20 0.00
C LEU A 42 0.55 -0.10 1.41
N LYS A 43 1.01 -1.34 1.60
CA LYS A 43 1.85 -1.74 2.72
C LYS A 43 3.27 -2.00 2.22
N ILE A 44 4.26 -1.48 2.95
CA ILE A 44 5.68 -1.71 2.65
C ILE A 44 6.17 -2.83 3.56
N TYR A 45 6.44 -4.01 2.99
CA TYR A 45 6.80 -5.20 3.77
C TYR A 45 8.31 -5.35 3.97
N SER A 46 9.12 -4.78 3.08
CA SER A 46 10.56 -4.96 3.11
C SER A 46 11.32 -3.74 2.59
N ARG A 47 12.58 -3.61 3.00
CA ARG A 47 13.51 -2.61 2.45
C ARG A 47 13.66 -2.72 0.93
N VAL A 48 13.54 -3.93 0.38
CA VAL A 48 13.67 -4.13 -1.06
C VAL A 48 12.47 -3.59 -1.83
N GLU A 49 11.26 -3.71 -1.27
CA GLU A 49 10.09 -3.01 -1.82
C GLU A 49 10.20 -1.49 -1.65
N GLN A 50 10.78 -1.05 -0.53
CA GLN A 50 11.00 0.38 -0.29
C GLN A 50 11.86 1.02 -1.40
N ASP A 51 12.89 0.34 -1.88
CA ASP A 51 13.72 0.84 -2.98
C ASP A 51 12.94 1.01 -4.29
N PHE A 52 11.98 0.12 -4.56
CA PHE A 52 11.09 0.25 -5.70
C PHE A 52 10.19 1.50 -5.56
N PHE A 53 9.60 1.70 -4.38
CA PHE A 53 8.70 2.84 -4.13
C PHE A 53 9.41 4.19 -4.03
N LYS A 54 10.74 4.24 -3.80
CA LYS A 54 11.53 5.50 -3.87
C LYS A 54 11.48 6.16 -5.26
N LEU A 55 11.18 5.40 -6.31
CA LEU A 55 11.08 5.91 -7.68
C LEU A 55 9.71 6.51 -8.01
N VAL A 56 8.71 6.30 -7.14
CA VAL A 56 7.37 6.88 -7.32
C VAL A 56 7.44 8.38 -7.13
N LYS A 57 7.04 9.12 -8.16
CA LYS A 57 6.92 10.58 -8.11
C LYS A 57 5.59 10.94 -7.45
N SER A 58 5.57 11.98 -6.61
CA SER A 58 4.40 12.46 -5.85
C SER A 58 4.02 11.66 -4.61
N TYR A 59 3.24 12.31 -3.74
CA TYR A 59 2.72 11.73 -2.50
C TYR A 59 1.41 10.98 -2.75
N HIS A 60 1.29 9.81 -2.14
CA HIS A 60 0.14 8.93 -2.25
C HIS A 60 -0.27 8.45 -0.85
N TRP A 61 -1.56 8.16 -0.66
CA TRP A 61 -2.01 7.49 0.55
C TRP A 61 -1.45 6.07 0.62
N ILE A 62 -1.02 5.68 1.82
CA ILE A 62 -0.57 4.33 2.14
C ILE A 62 -1.37 3.81 3.34
N GLY A 63 -1.29 2.51 3.58
CA GLY A 63 -2.08 1.81 4.59
C GLY A 63 -1.60 2.01 6.03
N LEU A 64 -0.91 3.11 6.34
CA LEU A 64 -0.48 3.43 7.71
C LEU A 64 -1.58 4.20 8.45
N ILE A 65 -1.86 3.75 9.67
CA ILE A 65 -2.85 4.34 10.58
C ILE A 65 -2.18 4.56 11.93
N GLN A 66 -2.47 5.70 12.55
CA GLN A 66 -2.07 5.96 13.92
C GLN A 66 -3.14 5.45 14.89
N ILE A 67 -2.73 4.68 15.89
CA ILE A 67 -3.60 4.19 16.95
C ILE A 67 -3.84 5.33 17.95
N PRO A 68 -5.08 5.80 18.16
CA PRO A 68 -5.34 6.97 19.01
C PRO A 68 -4.93 6.79 20.47
N THR A 69 -4.95 5.55 20.98
CA THR A 69 -4.73 5.25 22.40
C THR A 69 -3.27 5.36 22.83
N ASN A 70 -2.32 5.00 21.97
CA ASN A 70 -0.90 4.96 22.30
C ASN A 70 -0.03 5.74 21.31
N GLY A 71 -0.62 6.34 20.27
CA GLY A 71 0.08 7.10 19.24
C GLY A 71 0.98 6.27 18.31
N SER A 72 0.98 4.94 18.44
CA SER A 72 1.78 4.05 17.61
C SER A 72 1.21 3.93 16.20
N TRP A 73 2.08 3.55 15.25
CA TRP A 73 1.70 3.35 13.86
C TRP A 73 1.55 1.86 13.55
N GLN A 74 0.46 1.52 12.86
CA GLN A 74 0.19 0.17 12.37
C GLN A 74 -0.31 0.20 10.94
N TRP A 75 -0.22 -0.93 10.26
CA TRP A 75 -0.81 -1.15 8.96
C TRP A 75 -2.29 -1.56 9.07
N GLU A 76 -3.03 -1.50 7.96
CA GLU A 76 -4.44 -1.90 7.89
C GLU A 76 -4.70 -3.35 8.30
N ASP A 77 -3.69 -4.23 8.20
CA ASP A 77 -3.76 -5.63 8.62
C ASP A 77 -3.42 -5.85 10.11
N GLY A 78 -3.21 -4.77 10.88
CA GLY A 78 -2.89 -4.81 12.30
C GLY A 78 -1.42 -5.08 12.62
N SER A 79 -0.56 -5.26 11.61
CA SER A 79 0.87 -5.38 11.85
C SER A 79 1.49 -4.03 12.24
N ILE A 80 2.44 -4.05 13.17
CA ILE A 80 3.09 -2.85 13.68
C ILE A 80 4.11 -2.34 12.66
N LEU A 81 4.22 -1.02 12.49
CA LEU A 81 5.32 -0.42 11.74
C LEU A 81 6.64 -0.69 12.47
N LEU A 82 7.48 -1.55 11.90
CA LEU A 82 8.80 -1.81 12.45
C LEU A 82 9.73 -0.62 12.16
N PRO A 83 10.54 -0.19 13.15
CA PRO A 83 11.57 0.80 12.90
C PRO A 83 12.61 0.25 11.92
N ASN A 84 13.07 1.12 11.02
CA ASN A 84 14.09 0.79 10.02
C ASN A 84 15.46 0.61 10.65
#